data_AF-A0A972VUN8-F1
#
_entry.id   AF-A0A972VUN8-F1
#
_cell.length_a   1.000
_cell.length_b   1.000
_cell.length_c   1.000
_cell.angle_alpha   90.00
_cell.angle_beta   90.00
_cell.angle_gamma   90.00
#
_symmetry.space_group_name_H-M   'P 1'
#
loop_
_entity.id
_entity.type
_entity.pdbx_description
1 polymer ?
#
loop_
_entity_poly.entity_id
_entity_poly.type
_entity_poly.pdbx_seq_one_letter_code
_entity_poly.pdbx_strand_id
1 'polypeptide(L)'
;SVRVRYYRELRDTPEGLEEIIVPTSSGARIPLGQLAEIRYVRGPQAIKSEDTFLLGYVVFDKIPGAAEVDVVEQAQAFLLEKISTGEFVLPSGVSYTFAGNYENQLRAQQTLSIVLPVSLFVIFLILYLQFSSVMTTLIVFSGIAVAWSGGFLIIWFYNMSGFLDFAVLGANLRELFQVGPINMSVAIWVGFLALFGIATDNGVVTATYLDQTMARNQAGSKSEIRQLVVEGASRRIRPALMTTATTLIALIPVLTSTGRGSDIMVPMAIPSFGGMLVAIITTLLVPVLYCAVRENSRSA
;
A
#
# COMPACT_ATOMS: atom_id res chain seq x y z
N SER A 1 -17.85 -13.76 44.13
CA SER A 1 -16.86 -14.67 44.75
C SER A 1 -16.07 -13.90 45.81
N VAL A 2 -16.11 -14.32 47.07
CA VAL A 2 -15.27 -13.73 48.13
C VAL A 2 -13.91 -14.44 48.09
N ARG A 3 -12.81 -13.68 48.02
CA ARG A 3 -11.44 -14.22 48.03
C ARG A 3 -10.74 -13.80 49.31
N VAL A 4 -10.30 -14.78 50.09
CA VAL A 4 -9.49 -14.58 51.30
C VAL A 4 -8.03 -14.85 50.96
N ARG A 5 -7.11 -14.01 51.46
CA ARG A 5 -5.66 -14.15 51.24
C ARG A 5 -4.91 -13.73 52.51
N TYR A 6 -3.82 -14.41 52.83
CA TYR A 6 -2.93 -14.06 53.94
C TYR A 6 -2.34 -12.65 53.80
N TYR A 7 -2.02 -12.04 54.95
CA TYR A 7 -1.28 -10.79 55.03
C TYR A 7 0.05 -10.90 54.30
N ARG A 8 0.51 -9.76 53.76
CA ARG A 8 1.67 -9.68 52.87
C ARG A 8 2.96 -10.19 53.54
N GLU A 9 3.12 -9.88 54.82
CA GLU A 9 4.29 -10.24 55.64
C GLU A 9 4.52 -11.76 55.73
N LEU A 10 3.46 -12.56 55.65
CA LEU A 10 3.51 -14.03 55.78
C LEU A 10 3.65 -14.76 54.43
N ARG A 11 3.80 -14.05 53.30
CA ARG A 11 3.81 -14.67 51.96
C ARG A 11 4.78 -14.09 50.95
N ASP A 12 5.53 -13.06 51.33
CA ASP A 12 6.46 -12.37 50.44
C ASP A 12 7.84 -13.05 50.41
N THR A 13 8.19 -13.85 51.42
CA THR A 13 9.45 -14.59 51.50
C THR A 13 9.23 -16.10 51.64
N PRO A 14 10.17 -16.94 51.13
CA PRO A 14 10.12 -18.38 51.33
C PRO A 14 10.03 -18.78 52.81
N GLU A 15 10.77 -18.11 53.69
CA GLU A 15 10.78 -18.38 55.13
C GLU A 15 9.42 -18.09 55.77
N GLY A 16 8.74 -17.02 55.34
CA GLY A 16 7.39 -16.70 55.80
C GLY A 16 6.34 -17.72 55.37
N LEU A 17 6.55 -18.40 54.23
CA LEU A 17 5.68 -19.49 53.78
C LEU A 17 5.84 -20.76 54.62
N GLU A 18 7.04 -21.03 55.16
CA GLU A 18 7.30 -22.20 56.01
C GLU A 18 6.57 -22.14 57.35
N GLU A 19 6.36 -20.93 57.89
CA GLU A 19 5.66 -20.67 59.15
C GLU A 19 4.12 -20.78 59.04
N ILE A 20 3.58 -20.94 57.82
CA ILE A 20 2.13 -21.06 57.61
C ILE A 20 1.61 -22.32 58.31
N ILE A 21 0.64 -22.14 59.20
CA ILE A 21 0.07 -23.22 60.00
C ILE A 21 -1.00 -23.97 59.22
N VAL A 22 -0.84 -25.29 59.10
CA VAL A 22 -1.84 -26.20 58.55
C VAL A 22 -2.51 -26.97 59.69
N PRO A 23 -3.85 -26.90 59.85
CA PRO A 23 -4.58 -27.65 60.88
C PRO A 23 -4.73 -29.12 60.48
N THR A 24 -4.49 -30.02 61.43
CA THR A 24 -4.72 -31.47 61.27
C THR A 24 -6.12 -31.87 61.77
N SER A 25 -6.60 -33.04 61.35
CA SER A 25 -7.88 -33.61 61.80
C SER A 25 -7.96 -33.86 63.31
N SER A 26 -6.82 -33.99 63.98
CA SER A 26 -6.69 -34.11 65.43
C SER A 26 -6.62 -32.77 66.16
N GLY A 27 -6.67 -31.63 65.45
CA GLY A 27 -6.60 -30.28 66.00
C GLY A 27 -5.18 -29.75 66.23
N ALA A 28 -4.14 -30.55 65.96
CA ALA A 28 -2.76 -30.11 66.02
C ALA A 28 -2.44 -29.13 64.87
N ARG A 29 -1.58 -28.15 65.16
CA ARG A 29 -1.16 -27.08 64.25
C ARG A 29 0.29 -27.33 63.85
N ILE A 30 0.53 -27.67 62.58
CA ILE A 30 1.87 -28.01 62.08
C ILE A 30 2.31 -26.93 61.07
N PRO A 31 3.54 -26.38 61.18
CA PRO A 31 4.08 -25.46 60.18
C PRO A 31 4.28 -26.16 58.83
N LEU A 32 4.05 -25.42 57.73
CA LEU A 32 4.20 -25.96 56.37
C LEU A 32 5.62 -26.47 56.08
N GLY A 33 6.66 -25.86 56.68
CA GLY A 33 8.05 -26.30 56.51
C GLY A 33 8.37 -27.70 57.07
N GLN A 34 7.55 -28.23 58.00
CA GLN A 34 7.68 -29.63 58.46
C GLN A 34 6.99 -30.63 57.53
N LEU A 35 6.17 -30.15 56.59
CA LEU A 35 5.35 -30.97 55.70
C LEU A 35 5.82 -30.93 54.24
N ALA A 36 6.44 -29.82 53.80
CA ALA A 36 6.87 -29.62 52.43
C ALA A 36 8.21 -28.88 52.35
N GLU A 37 9.02 -29.22 51.34
CA GLU A 37 10.28 -28.53 51.03
C GLU A 37 10.02 -27.44 50.00
N ILE A 38 10.36 -26.19 50.33
CA ILE A 38 10.18 -25.04 49.44
C ILE A 38 11.49 -24.78 48.69
N ARG A 39 11.47 -24.90 47.35
CA ARG A 39 12.62 -24.65 46.49
C ARG A 39 12.36 -23.49 45.54
N TYR A 40 13.31 -22.56 45.47
CA TYR A 40 13.28 -21.51 44.46
C TYR A 40 13.83 -22.06 43.14
N VAL A 41 12.95 -22.20 42.14
CA VAL A 41 13.32 -22.64 40.80
C VAL A 41 13.01 -21.55 39.79
N ARG A 42 13.93 -21.35 38.83
CA ARG A 42 13.72 -20.42 37.72
C ARG A 42 12.88 -21.12 36.65
N GLY A 43 11.71 -20.57 36.36
CA GLY A 43 10.81 -21.07 35.33
C GLY A 43 10.30 -19.96 34.41
N PRO A 44 9.77 -20.30 33.22
CA PRO A 44 9.11 -19.33 32.35
C PRO A 44 7.85 -18.78 33.01
N GLN A 45 7.60 -17.49 32.87
CA GLN A 45 6.38 -16.86 33.39
C GLN A 45 5.11 -17.30 32.63
N ALA A 46 5.28 -17.62 31.35
CA ALA A 46 4.22 -18.15 30.50
C ALA A 46 4.82 -19.14 29.51
N ILE A 47 4.12 -20.25 29.28
CA ILE A 47 4.41 -21.20 28.22
C ILE A 47 3.32 -20.99 27.16
N LYS A 48 3.74 -20.60 25.96
CA LYS A 48 2.83 -20.38 24.82
C LYS A 48 2.98 -21.52 23.83
N SER A 49 1.87 -21.92 23.25
CA SER A 49 1.83 -22.97 22.23
C SER A 49 0.81 -22.63 21.15
N GLU A 50 1.11 -22.98 19.92
CA GLU A 50 0.23 -22.85 18.75
C GLU A 50 0.31 -24.15 17.96
N ASP A 51 -0.83 -24.67 17.52
CA ASP A 51 -0.93 -25.93 16.78
C ASP A 51 -0.15 -27.12 17.38
N THR A 52 -0.13 -27.23 18.71
CA THR A 52 0.58 -28.30 19.47
C THR A 52 2.10 -28.11 19.55
N PHE A 53 2.66 -27.05 18.97
CA PHE A 53 4.08 -26.71 19.10
C PHE A 53 4.30 -25.65 20.18
N LEU A 54 5.40 -25.79 20.93
CA LEU A 54 5.85 -24.75 21.87
C LEU A 54 6.45 -23.58 21.08
N LEU A 55 6.04 -22.36 21.43
CA LEU A 55 6.47 -21.15 20.73
C LEU A 55 7.42 -20.30 21.58
N GLY A 56 8.48 -19.82 20.94
CA GLY A 56 9.32 -18.73 21.42
C GLY A 56 9.17 -17.52 20.49
N TYR A 57 8.81 -16.36 21.04
CA TYR A 57 8.73 -15.13 20.26
C TYR A 57 10.06 -14.38 20.34
N VAL A 58 10.63 -14.09 19.18
CA VAL A 58 11.74 -13.15 19.04
C VAL A 58 11.18 -11.93 18.32
N VAL A 59 11.08 -10.82 19.03
CA VAL A 59 10.55 -9.57 18.49
C VAL A 59 11.71 -8.65 18.17
N PHE A 60 11.74 -8.15 16.95
CA PHE A 60 12.67 -7.12 16.49
C PHE A 60 11.89 -6.13 15.62
N ASP A 61 12.41 -4.91 15.50
CA ASP A 61 11.81 -3.85 14.71
C ASP A 61 12.76 -3.46 13.57
N LYS A 62 12.21 -2.81 12.55
CA LYS A 62 12.97 -2.33 11.40
C LYS A 62 13.83 -1.12 11.75
N ILE A 63 14.93 -0.96 11.02
CA ILE A 63 15.79 0.22 11.11
C ILE A 63 15.06 1.41 10.44
N PRO A 64 15.20 2.65 10.94
CA PRO A 64 14.63 3.83 10.29
C PRO A 64 15.05 3.93 8.81
N GLY A 65 14.09 4.16 7.92
CA GLY A 65 14.31 4.26 6.48
C GLY A 65 14.30 2.93 5.71
N ALA A 66 14.27 1.78 6.39
CA ALA A 66 14.11 0.48 5.73
C ALA A 66 12.62 0.08 5.61
N ALA A 67 12.28 -0.61 4.52
CA ALA A 67 10.99 -1.26 4.38
C ALA A 67 10.95 -2.54 5.23
N GLU A 68 9.77 -2.88 5.75
CA GLU A 68 9.63 -4.01 6.66
C GLU A 68 9.93 -5.36 5.97
N VAL A 69 9.43 -5.52 4.75
CA VAL A 69 9.69 -6.69 3.89
C VAL A 69 11.18 -6.89 3.68
N ASP A 70 11.89 -5.82 3.28
CA ASP A 70 13.33 -5.88 3.00
C ASP A 70 14.14 -6.32 4.23
N VAL A 71 13.79 -5.85 5.43
CA VAL A 71 14.48 -6.23 6.67
C VAL A 71 14.27 -7.71 6.99
N VAL A 72 13.05 -8.22 6.79
CA VAL A 72 12.75 -9.64 7.01
C VAL A 72 13.45 -10.52 5.97
N GLU A 73 13.46 -10.12 4.70
CA GLU A 73 14.18 -10.84 3.64
C GLU A 73 15.69 -10.85 3.88
N GLN A 74 16.27 -9.73 4.32
CA GLN A 74 17.68 -9.67 4.71
C GLN A 74 17.99 -10.54 5.92
N ALA A 75 17.13 -10.52 6.95
CA ALA A 75 17.28 -11.38 8.12
C ALA A 75 17.17 -12.86 7.75
N GLN A 76 16.24 -13.22 6.87
CA GLN A 76 16.09 -14.58 6.37
C GLN A 76 17.32 -15.03 5.58
N ALA A 77 17.82 -14.18 4.68
CA ALA A 77 19.02 -14.46 3.90
C ALA A 77 20.25 -14.65 4.81
N PHE A 78 20.42 -13.78 5.81
CA PHE A 78 21.48 -13.88 6.81
C PHE A 78 21.40 -15.18 7.62
N LEU A 79 20.20 -15.57 8.08
CA LEU A 79 20.01 -16.83 8.81
C LEU A 79 20.33 -18.03 7.93
N LEU A 80 19.88 -18.05 6.67
CA LEU A 80 20.18 -19.11 5.73
C LEU A 80 21.69 -19.22 5.45
N GLU A 81 22.38 -18.09 5.33
CA GLU A 81 23.83 -18.05 5.18
C GLU A 81 24.51 -18.68 6.41
N LYS A 82 24.12 -18.28 7.63
CA LYS A 82 24.67 -18.83 8.89
C LYS A 82 24.37 -20.32 9.09
N ILE A 83 23.23 -20.80 8.59
CA ILE A 83 22.92 -22.24 8.55
C ILE A 83 23.85 -22.96 7.57
N SER A 84 24.09 -22.37 6.40
CA SER A 84 24.93 -22.98 5.36
C SER A 84 26.42 -23.07 5.75
N THR A 85 26.91 -22.08 6.50
CA THR A 85 28.29 -22.05 7.02
C THR A 85 28.48 -22.89 8.28
N GLY A 86 27.41 -23.43 8.87
CA GLY A 86 27.46 -24.24 10.08
C GLY A 86 27.67 -23.44 11.37
N GLU A 87 27.72 -22.11 11.32
CA GLU A 87 27.80 -21.25 12.50
C GLU A 87 26.49 -21.24 13.31
N PHE A 88 25.35 -21.41 12.63
CA PHE A 88 24.04 -21.52 13.26
C PHE A 88 23.43 -22.90 13.01
N VAL A 89 23.41 -23.73 14.05
CA VAL A 89 22.83 -25.07 14.00
C VAL A 89 21.40 -25.01 14.53
N LEU A 90 20.43 -25.20 13.64
CA LEU A 90 19.02 -25.34 14.01
C LEU A 90 18.76 -26.80 14.44
N PRO A 91 18.37 -27.07 15.70
CA PRO A 91 18.11 -28.43 16.16
C PRO A 91 16.96 -29.09 15.38
N SER A 92 17.06 -30.40 15.15
CA SER A 92 15.99 -31.18 14.52
C SER A 92 14.70 -31.07 15.33
N GLY A 93 13.60 -30.64 14.69
CA GLY A 93 12.28 -30.45 15.32
C GLY A 93 11.95 -29.01 15.71
N VAL A 94 12.85 -28.05 15.47
CA VAL A 94 12.58 -26.62 15.64
C VAL A 94 12.38 -25.99 14.26
N SER A 95 11.27 -25.28 14.08
CA SER A 95 11.00 -24.43 12.92
C SER A 95 10.86 -22.98 13.37
N TYR A 96 11.29 -22.05 12.53
CA TYR A 96 11.01 -20.63 12.71
C TYR A 96 10.20 -20.11 11.52
N THR A 97 9.31 -19.17 11.79
CA THR A 97 8.56 -18.45 10.77
C THR A 97 8.53 -16.98 11.13
N PHE A 98 8.58 -16.11 10.12
CA PHE A 98 8.39 -14.68 10.32
C PHE A 98 6.91 -14.37 10.28
N ALA A 99 6.37 -13.87 11.38
CA ALA A 99 4.95 -13.58 11.55
C ALA A 99 4.73 -12.11 11.91
N GLY A 100 3.48 -11.65 11.77
CA GLY A 100 3.06 -10.29 12.12
C GLY A 100 2.78 -9.43 10.89
N ASN A 101 3.25 -8.18 10.91
CA ASN A 101 2.97 -7.20 9.87
C ASN A 101 3.54 -7.60 8.49
N TYR A 102 4.70 -8.27 8.46
CA TYR A 102 5.29 -8.89 7.27
C TYR A 102 4.32 -9.85 6.55
N GLU A 103 3.70 -10.78 7.29
CA GLU A 103 2.78 -11.76 6.71
C GLU A 103 1.55 -11.08 6.09
N ASN A 104 1.01 -10.07 6.77
CA ASN A 104 -0.10 -9.27 6.26
C ASN A 104 0.28 -8.52 4.97
N GLN A 105 1.49 -7.96 4.90
CA GLN A 105 1.98 -7.30 3.67
C GLN A 105 2.16 -8.29 2.52
N LEU A 106 2.73 -9.47 2.77
CA LEU A 106 2.95 -10.49 1.74
C LEU A 106 1.62 -11.02 1.17
N ARG A 107 0.66 -11.34 2.04
CA ARG A 107 -0.70 -11.75 1.63
C ARG A 107 -1.40 -10.67 0.81
N ALA A 108 -1.25 -9.41 1.21
CA ALA A 108 -1.85 -8.30 0.50
C ALA A 108 -1.22 -8.08 -0.88
N GLN A 109 0.11 -8.20 -1.00
CA GLN A 109 0.83 -8.12 -2.27
C GLN A 109 0.41 -9.24 -3.23
N GLN A 110 0.26 -10.48 -2.75
CA GLN A 110 -0.24 -11.60 -3.55
C GLN A 110 -1.65 -11.34 -4.07
N THR A 111 -2.55 -10.88 -3.21
CA THR A 111 -3.93 -10.54 -3.61
C THR A 111 -3.93 -9.45 -4.68
N LEU A 112 -3.13 -8.40 -4.49
CA LEU A 112 -3.03 -7.30 -5.43
C LEU A 112 -2.49 -7.73 -6.80
N SER A 113 -1.53 -8.67 -6.83
CA SER A 113 -0.98 -9.22 -8.09
C SER A 113 -2.05 -9.85 -8.99
N ILE A 114 -3.18 -10.27 -8.41
CA ILE A 114 -4.34 -10.81 -9.13
C ILE A 114 -5.38 -9.71 -9.41
N VAL A 115 -5.71 -8.91 -8.39
CA VAL A 115 -6.77 -7.89 -8.49
C VAL A 115 -6.43 -6.80 -9.51
N LEU A 116 -5.17 -6.36 -9.58
CA LEU A 116 -4.77 -5.27 -10.48
C LEU A 116 -4.88 -5.67 -11.96
N PRO A 117 -4.33 -6.82 -12.44
CA PRO A 117 -4.52 -7.26 -13.82
C PRO A 117 -5.97 -7.54 -14.17
N VAL A 118 -6.74 -8.17 -13.27
CA VAL A 118 -8.17 -8.45 -13.51
C VAL A 118 -8.95 -7.15 -13.68
N SER A 119 -8.68 -6.14 -12.84
CA SER A 119 -9.36 -4.84 -12.95
C SER A 119 -9.01 -4.14 -14.25
N LEU A 120 -7.73 -4.09 -14.63
CA LEU A 120 -7.30 -3.52 -15.91
C LEU A 120 -7.94 -4.25 -17.11
N PHE A 121 -8.04 -5.58 -17.04
CA PHE A 121 -8.68 -6.39 -18.08
C PHE A 121 -10.17 -6.08 -18.20
N VAL A 122 -10.90 -6.03 -17.09
CA VAL A 122 -12.32 -5.66 -17.07
C VAL A 122 -12.52 -4.28 -17.68
N ILE A 123 -11.66 -3.31 -17.35
CA ILE A 123 -11.87 -1.97 -17.89
C ILE A 123 -11.47 -1.89 -19.36
N PHE A 124 -10.41 -2.59 -19.78
CA PHE A 124 -10.11 -2.77 -21.20
C PHE A 124 -11.31 -3.35 -21.96
N LEU A 125 -11.99 -4.36 -21.40
CA LEU A 125 -13.19 -4.96 -21.98
C LEU A 125 -14.34 -3.95 -22.08
N ILE A 126 -14.59 -3.15 -21.04
CA ILE A 126 -15.62 -2.10 -21.06
C ILE A 126 -15.32 -1.07 -22.15
N LEU A 127 -14.06 -0.64 -22.27
CA LEU A 127 -13.63 0.29 -23.33
C LEU A 127 -13.74 -0.34 -24.72
N TYR A 128 -13.44 -1.63 -24.86
CA TYR A 128 -13.62 -2.36 -26.11
C TYR A 128 -15.09 -2.42 -26.52
N LEU A 129 -15.99 -2.72 -25.59
CA LEU A 129 -17.43 -2.71 -25.84
C LEU A 129 -17.94 -1.32 -26.21
N GLN A 130 -17.39 -0.27 -25.59
CA GLN A 130 -17.75 1.12 -25.88
C GLN A 130 -17.37 1.56 -27.30
N PHE A 131 -16.15 1.27 -27.76
CA PHE A 131 -15.65 1.74 -29.06
C PHE A 131 -15.81 0.72 -30.19
N SER A 132 -16.09 -0.55 -29.88
CA SER A 132 -16.10 -1.67 -30.84
C SER A 132 -14.85 -1.73 -31.73
N SER A 133 -13.71 -1.19 -31.26
CA SER A 133 -12.47 -1.01 -32.00
C SER A 133 -11.27 -1.20 -31.09
N VAL A 134 -10.50 -2.26 -31.33
CA VAL A 134 -9.30 -2.58 -30.53
C VAL A 134 -8.28 -1.43 -30.59
N MET A 135 -8.11 -0.80 -31.75
CA MET A 135 -7.14 0.29 -31.93
C MET A 135 -7.53 1.53 -31.13
N THR A 136 -8.81 1.93 -31.17
CA THR A 136 -9.30 3.08 -30.40
C THR A 136 -9.18 2.81 -28.90
N THR A 137 -9.51 1.59 -28.47
CA THR A 137 -9.35 1.15 -27.08
C THR A 137 -7.89 1.22 -26.63
N LEU A 138 -6.94 0.70 -27.43
CA LEU A 138 -5.50 0.75 -27.10
C LEU A 138 -4.97 2.19 -27.04
N ILE A 139 -5.44 3.09 -27.90
CA ILE A 139 -5.06 4.51 -27.86
C ILE A 139 -5.52 5.13 -26.54
N VAL A 140 -6.77 4.94 -26.14
CA VAL A 140 -7.29 5.44 -24.86
C VAL A 140 -6.52 4.79 -23.71
N PHE A 141 -6.27 3.49 -23.80
CA PHE A 141 -5.55 2.73 -22.78
C PHE A 141 -4.09 3.19 -22.61
N SER A 142 -3.43 3.65 -23.67
CA SER A 142 -2.08 4.23 -23.58
C SER A 142 -2.01 5.49 -22.69
N GLY A 143 -3.13 6.21 -22.56
CA GLY A 143 -3.24 7.35 -21.64
C GLY A 143 -3.05 6.95 -20.18
N ILE A 144 -3.38 5.71 -19.80
CA ILE A 144 -3.17 5.18 -18.45
C ILE A 144 -1.69 5.07 -18.13
N ALA A 145 -0.87 4.58 -19.07
CA ALA A 145 0.57 4.45 -18.86
C ALA A 145 1.20 5.82 -18.56
N VAL A 146 0.71 6.88 -19.23
CA VAL A 146 1.13 8.26 -18.98
C VAL A 146 0.61 8.79 -17.65
N ALA A 147 -0.63 8.48 -17.26
CA ALA A 147 -1.13 8.87 -15.94
C ALA A 147 -0.34 8.16 -14.82
N TRP A 148 -0.09 6.86 -14.96
CA TRP A 148 0.69 6.08 -14.00
C TRP A 148 2.13 6.60 -13.87
N SER A 149 2.76 7.02 -14.97
CA SER A 149 4.09 7.63 -14.88
C SER A 149 4.08 8.87 -13.99
N GLY A 150 3.03 9.70 -14.05
CA GLY A 150 2.86 10.81 -13.11
C GLY A 150 2.71 10.40 -11.65
N GLY A 151 1.97 9.31 -11.38
CA GLY A 151 1.84 8.75 -10.04
C GLY A 151 3.18 8.22 -9.49
N PHE A 152 3.96 7.52 -10.31
CA PHE A 152 5.30 7.07 -9.91
C PHE A 152 6.29 8.23 -9.76
N LEU A 153 6.21 9.24 -10.64
CA LEU A 153 7.05 10.44 -10.57
C LEU A 153 6.83 11.19 -9.27
N ILE A 154 5.58 11.38 -8.83
CA ILE A 154 5.33 12.11 -7.58
C ILE A 154 5.80 11.31 -6.36
N ILE A 155 5.65 9.98 -6.35
CA ILE A 155 6.19 9.13 -5.27
C ILE A 155 7.72 9.23 -5.24
N TRP A 156 8.36 9.21 -6.41
CA TRP A 156 9.80 9.37 -6.53
C TRP A 156 10.26 10.73 -6.01
N PHE A 157 9.57 11.81 -6.38
CA PHE A 157 9.84 13.15 -5.85
C PHE A 157 9.63 13.22 -4.33
N TYR A 158 8.61 12.57 -3.78
CA TYR A 158 8.37 12.54 -2.33
C TYR A 158 9.52 11.87 -1.55
N ASN A 159 10.21 10.92 -2.18
CA ASN A 159 11.39 10.29 -1.59
C ASN A 159 12.66 11.16 -1.70
N MET A 160 12.63 12.26 -2.47
CA MET A 160 13.78 13.16 -2.63
C MET A 160 13.88 14.14 -1.46
N SER A 161 15.07 14.26 -0.87
CA SER A 161 15.32 15.07 0.32
C SER A 161 15.16 16.59 0.14
N GLY A 162 15.06 17.11 -1.08
CA GLY A 162 14.86 18.55 -1.35
C GLY A 162 13.49 18.91 -1.95
N PHE A 163 12.57 17.95 -2.07
CA PHE A 163 11.27 18.20 -2.69
C PHE A 163 10.34 18.96 -1.74
N LEU A 164 9.75 20.06 -2.22
CA LEU A 164 8.87 20.97 -1.46
C LEU A 164 9.50 21.57 -0.17
N ASP A 165 10.83 21.61 -0.11
CA ASP A 165 11.59 22.16 1.03
C ASP A 165 11.74 23.68 0.95
N PHE A 166 10.62 24.38 0.87
CA PHE A 166 10.58 25.84 0.95
C PHE A 166 9.36 26.32 1.74
N ALA A 167 9.54 27.41 2.47
CA ALA A 167 8.49 28.00 3.29
C ALA A 167 7.64 28.97 2.45
N VAL A 168 6.33 28.79 2.49
CA VAL A 168 5.35 29.74 1.94
C VAL A 168 4.41 30.14 3.06
N LEU A 169 4.22 31.44 3.27
CA LEU A 169 3.35 31.99 4.32
C LEU A 169 3.75 31.55 5.76
N GLY A 170 5.02 31.23 5.98
CA GLY A 170 5.54 30.78 7.28
C GLY A 170 5.32 29.30 7.60
N ALA A 171 4.77 28.51 6.67
CA ALA A 171 4.65 27.06 6.77
C ALA A 171 5.54 26.35 5.74
N ASN A 172 6.20 25.27 6.15
CA ASN A 172 6.96 24.41 5.24
C ASN A 172 6.00 23.57 4.40
N LEU A 173 6.04 23.70 3.07
CA LEU A 173 5.18 22.87 2.21
C LEU A 173 5.45 21.38 2.40
N ARG A 174 6.69 21.01 2.68
CA ARG A 174 7.07 19.63 2.97
C ARG A 174 6.27 19.01 4.11
N GLU A 175 6.12 19.74 5.21
CA GLU A 175 5.34 19.29 6.37
C GLU A 175 3.85 19.32 6.07
N LEU A 176 3.39 20.38 5.39
CA LEU A 176 1.99 20.53 5.00
C LEU A 176 1.50 19.37 4.12
N PHE A 177 2.31 18.93 3.16
CA PHE A 177 2.01 17.82 2.26
C PHE A 177 2.50 16.45 2.77
N GLN A 178 3.00 16.38 4.01
CA GLN A 178 3.48 15.14 4.64
C GLN A 178 4.50 14.38 3.78
N VAL A 179 5.42 15.13 3.16
CA VAL A 179 6.40 14.59 2.22
C VAL A 179 7.51 13.85 2.97
N GLY A 180 7.51 12.53 2.85
CA GLY A 180 8.52 11.64 3.42
C GLY A 180 8.68 10.36 2.61
N PRO A 181 9.57 9.44 3.05
CA PRO A 181 9.72 8.14 2.42
C PRO A 181 8.44 7.32 2.64
N ILE A 182 7.77 6.97 1.55
CA ILE A 182 6.53 6.19 1.58
C ILE A 182 6.83 4.80 1.04
N ASN A 183 6.50 3.77 1.82
CA ASN A 183 6.60 2.39 1.38
C ASN A 183 5.45 2.06 0.43
N MET A 184 5.74 1.24 -0.60
CA MET A 184 4.70 0.73 -1.49
C MET A 184 3.70 -0.09 -0.69
N SER A 185 2.47 0.42 -0.58
CA SER A 185 1.40 -0.19 0.21
C SER A 185 0.17 -0.44 -0.64
N VAL A 186 -0.77 -1.22 -0.11
CA VAL A 186 -2.06 -1.50 -0.76
C VAL A 186 -2.82 -0.21 -1.06
N ALA A 187 -2.78 0.77 -0.15
CA ALA A 187 -3.47 2.05 -0.33
C ALA A 187 -2.96 2.82 -1.57
N ILE A 188 -1.65 2.81 -1.81
CA ILE A 188 -1.03 3.43 -3.00
C ILE A 188 -1.54 2.75 -4.27
N TRP A 189 -1.59 1.42 -4.29
CA TRP A 189 -2.09 0.69 -5.45
C TRP A 189 -3.58 0.88 -5.70
N VAL A 190 -4.39 0.98 -4.65
CA VAL A 190 -5.79 1.41 -4.77
C VAL A 190 -5.87 2.82 -5.36
N GLY A 191 -4.95 3.72 -4.99
CA GLY A 191 -4.79 5.03 -5.61
C GLY A 191 -4.51 4.97 -7.12
N PHE A 192 -3.60 4.09 -7.57
CA PHE A 192 -3.34 3.86 -9.00
C PHE A 192 -4.55 3.31 -9.76
N LEU A 193 -5.34 2.45 -9.10
CA LEU A 193 -6.58 1.92 -9.66
C LEU A 193 -7.66 3.01 -9.78
N ALA A 194 -7.78 3.90 -8.78
CA ALA A 194 -8.68 5.04 -8.84
C ALA A 194 -8.26 6.04 -9.93
N LEU A 195 -6.96 6.33 -10.02
CA LEU A 195 -6.37 7.18 -11.05
C LEU A 195 -6.72 6.68 -12.45
N PHE A 196 -6.67 5.36 -12.67
CA PHE A 196 -7.06 4.76 -13.94
C PHE A 196 -8.47 5.25 -14.35
N GLY A 197 -9.45 5.20 -13.45
CA GLY A 197 -10.84 5.48 -13.77
C GLY A 197 -11.05 6.94 -14.16
N ILE A 198 -10.41 7.84 -13.41
CA ILE A 198 -10.52 9.29 -13.61
C ILE A 198 -9.72 9.72 -14.85
N ALA A 199 -8.52 9.19 -15.07
CA ALA A 199 -7.70 9.54 -16.22
C ALA A 199 -8.27 9.01 -17.56
N THR A 200 -8.94 7.85 -17.52
CA THR A 200 -9.55 7.24 -18.70
C THR A 200 -10.74 8.05 -19.22
N ASP A 201 -11.51 8.71 -18.36
CA ASP A 201 -12.66 9.54 -18.77
C ASP A 201 -12.26 10.61 -19.80
N ASN A 202 -11.17 11.33 -19.55
CA ASN A 202 -10.64 12.33 -20.49
C ASN A 202 -10.28 11.71 -21.86
N GLY A 203 -9.69 10.51 -21.86
CA GLY A 203 -9.35 9.78 -23.07
C GLY A 203 -10.59 9.30 -23.84
N VAL A 204 -11.57 8.75 -23.13
CA VAL A 204 -12.83 8.24 -23.70
C VAL A 204 -13.63 9.37 -24.34
N VAL A 205 -13.79 10.49 -23.64
CA VAL A 205 -14.52 11.66 -24.13
C VAL A 205 -13.85 12.23 -25.39
N THR A 206 -12.51 12.32 -25.39
CA THR A 206 -11.74 12.82 -26.54
C THR A 206 -11.87 11.88 -27.73
N ALA A 207 -11.67 10.57 -27.53
CA ALA A 207 -11.78 9.56 -28.59
C ALA A 207 -13.19 9.52 -29.19
N THR A 208 -14.24 9.58 -28.34
CA THR A 208 -15.64 9.60 -28.79
C THR A 208 -15.92 10.82 -29.68
N TYR A 209 -15.40 12.00 -29.32
CA TYR A 209 -15.57 13.21 -30.13
C TYR A 209 -14.83 13.14 -31.46
N LEU A 210 -13.62 12.57 -31.46
CA LEU A 210 -12.84 12.36 -32.67
C LEU A 210 -13.57 11.39 -33.61
N ASP A 211 -14.09 10.27 -33.10
CA ASP A 211 -14.89 9.32 -33.88
C ASP A 211 -16.17 9.97 -34.44
N GLN A 212 -16.89 10.76 -33.65
CA GLN A 212 -18.08 11.48 -34.12
C GLN A 212 -17.75 12.54 -35.19
N THR A 213 -16.64 13.26 -35.04
CA THR A 213 -16.20 14.28 -36.00
C THR A 213 -15.79 13.63 -37.32
N MET A 214 -15.07 12.51 -37.27
CA MET A 214 -14.67 11.74 -38.44
C MET A 214 -15.84 11.04 -39.13
N ALA A 215 -16.86 10.60 -38.38
CA ALA A 215 -18.06 10.00 -38.96
C ALA A 215 -18.91 11.03 -39.71
N ARG A 216 -18.93 12.29 -39.26
CA ARG A 216 -19.67 13.39 -39.91
C ARG A 216 -18.94 13.96 -41.12
N ASN A 217 -17.62 14.08 -41.04
CA ASN A 217 -16.79 14.65 -42.08
C ASN A 217 -15.97 13.51 -42.72
N GLN A 218 -16.43 13.01 -43.87
CA GLN A 218 -15.66 12.05 -44.67
C GLN A 218 -14.42 12.74 -45.22
N ALA A 219 -13.34 12.79 -44.45
CA ALA A 219 -12.07 13.34 -44.92
C ALA A 219 -11.58 12.54 -46.13
N GLY A 220 -11.09 13.18 -47.17
CA GLY A 220 -10.45 12.54 -48.33
C GLY A 220 -8.92 12.52 -48.24
N SER A 221 -8.32 13.46 -47.49
CA SER A 221 -6.86 13.70 -47.48
C SER A 221 -6.24 13.63 -46.08
N LYS A 222 -4.94 13.29 -45.98
CA LYS A 222 -4.17 13.31 -44.73
C LYS A 222 -4.18 14.69 -44.05
N SER A 223 -4.15 15.77 -44.84
CA SER A 223 -4.24 17.14 -44.33
C SER A 223 -5.59 17.42 -43.66
N GLU A 224 -6.67 16.90 -44.26
CA GLU A 224 -8.03 17.07 -43.76
C GLU A 224 -8.26 16.26 -42.48
N ILE A 225 -7.70 15.05 -42.37
CA ILE A 225 -7.69 14.27 -41.12
C ILE A 225 -7.05 15.08 -40.00
N ARG A 226 -5.87 15.67 -40.22
CA ARG A 226 -5.18 16.49 -39.21
C ARG A 226 -6.02 17.69 -38.78
N GLN A 227 -6.61 18.41 -39.73
CA GLN A 227 -7.46 19.56 -39.42
C GLN A 227 -8.68 19.16 -38.57
N LEU A 228 -9.35 18.07 -38.93
CA LEU A 228 -10.51 17.56 -38.19
C LEU A 228 -10.14 17.08 -36.78
N VAL A 229 -8.98 16.41 -36.63
CA VAL A 229 -8.49 16.01 -35.30
C VAL A 229 -8.20 17.23 -34.43
N VAL A 230 -7.53 18.25 -34.99
CA VAL A 230 -7.24 19.50 -34.26
C VAL A 230 -8.53 20.20 -33.87
N GLU A 231 -9.51 20.32 -34.77
CA GLU A 231 -10.80 20.94 -34.47
C GLU A 231 -11.54 20.16 -33.36
N GLY A 232 -11.60 18.83 -33.47
CA GLY A 232 -12.24 17.95 -32.50
C GLY A 232 -11.58 18.03 -31.11
N ALA A 233 -10.25 17.99 -31.06
CA ALA A 233 -9.47 18.06 -29.82
C ALA A 233 -9.59 19.45 -29.15
N SER A 234 -9.55 20.53 -29.95
CA SER A 234 -9.63 21.91 -29.44
C SER A 234 -10.93 22.19 -28.68
N ARG A 235 -12.03 21.55 -29.08
CA ARG A 235 -13.33 21.69 -28.41
C ARG A 235 -13.38 21.00 -27.04
N ARG A 236 -12.44 20.09 -26.73
CA ARG A 236 -12.46 19.25 -25.52
C ARG A 236 -11.38 19.56 -24.48
N ILE A 237 -10.40 20.40 -24.83
CA ILE A 237 -9.35 20.80 -23.89
C ILE A 237 -9.88 21.52 -22.65
N ARG A 238 -10.92 22.38 -22.80
CA ARG A 238 -11.50 23.13 -21.68
C ARG A 238 -12.17 22.19 -20.65
N PRO A 239 -13.11 21.30 -21.05
CA PRO A 239 -13.65 20.30 -20.13
C PRO A 239 -12.60 19.41 -19.46
N ALA A 240 -11.61 18.91 -20.21
CA ALA A 240 -10.57 18.02 -19.66
C ALA A 240 -9.68 18.72 -18.62
N LEU A 241 -9.38 20.01 -18.83
CA LEU A 241 -8.66 20.81 -17.85
C LEU A 241 -9.52 21.12 -16.62
N MET A 242 -10.83 21.33 -16.78
CA MET A 242 -11.74 21.54 -15.65
C MET A 242 -11.81 20.31 -14.74
N THR A 243 -11.99 19.11 -15.30
CA THR A 243 -12.02 17.86 -14.51
C THR A 243 -10.71 17.62 -13.77
N THR A 244 -9.59 17.87 -14.45
CA THR A 244 -8.25 17.76 -13.87
C THR A 244 -8.05 18.76 -12.73
N ALA A 245 -8.38 20.03 -12.95
CA ALA A 245 -8.25 21.07 -11.93
C ALA A 245 -9.14 20.79 -10.71
N THR A 246 -10.40 20.43 -10.91
CA THR A 246 -11.32 20.10 -9.80
C THR A 246 -10.81 18.91 -8.99
N THR A 247 -10.30 17.86 -9.65
CA THR A 247 -9.74 16.68 -8.97
C THR A 247 -8.51 17.05 -8.16
N LEU A 248 -7.58 17.81 -8.74
CA LEU A 248 -6.37 18.27 -8.03
C LEU A 248 -6.75 19.11 -6.81
N ILE A 249 -7.66 20.08 -6.96
CA ILE A 249 -8.14 20.92 -5.85
C ILE A 249 -8.83 20.07 -4.76
N ALA A 250 -9.64 19.08 -5.15
CA ALA A 250 -10.32 18.19 -4.21
C ALA A 250 -9.35 17.29 -3.42
N LEU A 251 -8.20 16.93 -4.01
CA LEU A 251 -7.19 16.10 -3.37
C LEU A 251 -6.23 16.89 -2.46
N ILE A 252 -6.10 18.22 -2.61
CA ILE A 252 -5.22 19.04 -1.76
C ILE A 252 -5.55 18.84 -0.26
N PRO A 253 -6.81 18.98 0.21
CA PRO A 253 -7.14 18.78 1.62
C PRO A 253 -6.83 17.38 2.14
N VAL A 254 -6.94 16.37 1.27
CA VAL A 254 -6.66 14.98 1.63
C VAL A 254 -5.16 14.79 1.88
N LEU A 255 -4.32 15.35 1.02
CA LEU A 255 -2.86 15.30 1.17
C LEU A 255 -2.36 16.06 2.42
N THR A 256 -3.06 17.12 2.82
CA THR A 256 -2.71 17.90 4.01
C THR A 256 -3.37 17.42 5.31
N SER A 257 -4.10 16.31 5.27
CA SER A 257 -4.87 15.82 6.43
C SER A 257 -3.98 15.09 7.43
N THR A 258 -4.00 15.52 8.69
CA THR A 258 -3.28 14.92 9.83
C THR A 258 -4.21 14.24 10.85
N GLY A 259 -5.50 14.14 10.53
CA GLY A 259 -6.52 13.55 11.42
C GLY A 259 -6.56 12.02 11.38
N ARG A 260 -7.47 11.41 12.15
CA ARG A 260 -7.64 9.95 12.14
C ARG A 260 -7.92 9.43 10.72
N GLY A 261 -7.17 8.41 10.30
CA GLY A 261 -7.30 7.81 8.97
C GLY A 261 -6.44 8.48 7.88
N SER A 262 -5.67 9.53 8.21
CA SER A 262 -4.67 10.12 7.31
C SER A 262 -3.69 9.07 6.78
N ASP A 263 -3.30 8.12 7.63
CA ASP A 263 -2.34 7.06 7.33
C ASP A 263 -2.77 6.14 6.18
N ILE A 264 -4.08 6.12 5.86
CA ILE A 264 -4.64 5.35 4.74
C ILE A 264 -5.01 6.28 3.57
N MET A 265 -5.62 7.43 3.86
CA MET A 265 -6.12 8.33 2.82
C MET A 265 -5.01 9.05 2.06
N VAL A 266 -3.96 9.52 2.75
CA VAL A 266 -2.86 10.27 2.14
C VAL A 266 -2.10 9.40 1.12
N PRO A 267 -1.63 8.17 1.45
CA PRO A 267 -0.96 7.31 0.47
C PRO A 267 -1.85 6.95 -0.74
N MET A 268 -3.17 6.87 -0.56
CA MET A 268 -4.12 6.60 -1.65
C MET A 268 -4.27 7.81 -2.60
N ALA A 269 -4.20 9.03 -2.08
CA ALA A 269 -4.37 10.26 -2.85
C ALA A 269 -3.13 10.64 -3.67
N ILE A 270 -1.93 10.31 -3.19
CA ILE A 270 -0.65 10.72 -3.83
C ILE A 270 -0.55 10.28 -5.30
N PRO A 271 -0.74 8.99 -5.65
CA PRO A 271 -0.67 8.55 -7.04
C PRO A 271 -1.70 9.25 -7.93
N SER A 272 -2.91 9.45 -7.41
CA SER A 272 -3.98 10.13 -8.12
C SER A 272 -3.62 11.59 -8.41
N PHE A 273 -3.06 12.29 -7.42
CA PHE A 273 -2.63 13.67 -7.59
C PHE A 273 -1.51 13.81 -8.63
N GLY A 274 -0.44 13.02 -8.50
CA GLY A 274 0.66 13.03 -9.46
C GLY A 274 0.24 12.60 -10.86
N GLY A 275 -0.62 11.59 -10.95
CA GLY A 275 -1.12 11.11 -12.22
C GLY A 275 -2.00 12.13 -12.94
N MET A 276 -2.84 12.86 -12.21
CA MET A 276 -3.67 13.92 -12.80
C MET A 276 -2.85 15.12 -13.28
N LEU A 277 -1.72 15.44 -12.62
CA LEU A 277 -0.80 16.47 -13.12
C LEU A 277 -0.22 16.11 -14.50
N VAL A 278 0.16 14.85 -14.69
CA VAL A 278 0.71 14.35 -15.95
C VAL A 278 -0.40 14.00 -16.96
N ALA A 279 -1.62 13.71 -16.51
CA ALA A 279 -2.77 13.41 -17.37
C ALA A 279 -3.15 14.56 -18.31
N ILE A 280 -2.72 15.79 -18.05
CA ILE A 280 -2.87 16.89 -19.01
C ILE A 280 -2.20 16.55 -20.35
N ILE A 281 -1.07 15.83 -20.31
CA ILE A 281 -0.35 15.36 -21.50
C ILE A 281 -1.19 14.35 -22.28
N THR A 282 -2.05 13.55 -21.63
CA THR A 282 -2.90 12.57 -22.34
C THR A 282 -3.91 13.24 -23.27
N THR A 283 -4.34 14.46 -22.93
CA THR A 283 -5.21 15.29 -23.77
C THR A 283 -4.55 15.62 -25.12
N LEU A 284 -3.22 15.65 -25.19
CA LEU A 284 -2.46 15.80 -26.42
C LEU A 284 -2.11 14.45 -27.06
N LEU A 285 -1.80 13.44 -26.24
CA LEU A 285 -1.42 12.11 -26.70
C LEU A 285 -2.52 11.41 -27.51
N VAL A 286 -3.76 11.42 -26.99
CA VAL A 286 -4.88 10.69 -27.61
C VAL A 286 -5.18 11.20 -29.03
N PRO A 287 -5.32 12.52 -29.29
CA PRO A 287 -5.49 13.03 -30.65
C PRO A 287 -4.34 12.68 -31.60
N VAL A 288 -3.10 12.76 -31.13
CA VAL A 288 -1.90 12.48 -31.95
C VAL A 288 -1.85 11.01 -32.36
N LEU A 289 -2.04 10.09 -31.39
CA LEU A 289 -2.06 8.66 -31.67
C LEU A 289 -3.25 8.26 -32.55
N TYR A 290 -4.42 8.86 -32.31
CA TYR A 290 -5.60 8.65 -33.14
C TYR A 290 -5.34 9.09 -34.60
N CYS A 291 -4.74 10.26 -34.80
CA CYS A 291 -4.38 10.77 -36.12
C CYS A 291 -3.39 9.82 -36.82
N ALA A 292 -2.35 9.38 -36.12
CA ALA A 292 -1.34 8.48 -36.65
C ALA A 292 -1.94 7.14 -37.12
N VAL A 293 -2.82 6.54 -36.33
CA VAL A 293 -3.50 5.28 -36.68
C VAL A 293 -4.41 5.46 -37.89
N ARG A 294 -5.19 6.56 -37.94
CA ARG A 294 -6.08 6.85 -39.06
C ARG A 294 -5.32 7.11 -40.36
N GLU A 295 -4.20 7.84 -40.31
CA GLU A 295 -3.33 8.08 -41.46
C GLU A 295 -2.74 6.78 -42.02
N ASN A 296 -2.34 5.84 -41.16
CA ASN A 296 -1.80 4.55 -41.58
C ASN A 296 -2.89 3.62 -42.15
N SER A 297 -4.08 3.59 -41.55
CA SER A 297 -5.17 2.70 -41.98
C SER A 297 -5.71 2.98 -43.39
N ARG A 298 -5.42 4.15 -43.96
CA ARG A 298 -5.79 4.54 -45.33
C ARG A 298 -4.66 4.46 -46.34
N SER A 299 -3.45 4.17 -45.87
CA SER A 299 -2.28 4.00 -46.74
C SER A 299 -2.08 2.54 -47.16
N ALA A 300 -2.92 1.63 -46.66
CA ALA A 300 -3.07 0.23 -47.05
C ALA A 300 -4.45 0.03 -47.68
#